data_AF-A0A2W6CB50-F1
#
_entry.id   AF-A0A2W6CB50-F1
#
_cell.length_a   1.000
_cell.length_b   1.000
_cell.length_c   1.000
_cell.angle_alpha   90.00
_cell.angle_beta   90.00
_cell.angle_gamma   90.00
#
_symmetry.space_group_name_H-M   'P 1'
#
loop_
_entity.id
_entity.type
_entity.pdbx_description
1 polymer ?
#
loop_
_entity_poly.entity_id
_entity_poly.type
_entity_poly.pdbx_seq_one_letter_code
_entity_poly.pdbx_strand_id
1 'polypeptide(L)'
;MAAVAPLWIRVLIAGLDPVVGRDVAAGALKSEWVLQPVYSEFSALSPSWLVVVMPLLLLAVLGMCIVFGRGRMFAVRRVPAWRSATGGVSGENQYTPFGFANPTRKVLANLLLTRSELTVLERESGGRTGDPHRDAAGTHLGYTTDVVEVVERFLFRPLRLPLLMVVHLAKRLQNGRLDAYLAYMLIALLAVLAVVAGLA
;
A
#
# COMPACT_ATOMS: atom_id res chain seq x y z
N MET A 1 18.70 -1.66 -31.50
CA MET A 1 20.06 -1.12 -31.72
C MET A 1 21.01 -2.18 -32.28
N ALA A 2 21.25 -3.31 -31.59
CA ALA A 2 22.18 -4.36 -32.04
C ALA A 2 21.86 -4.98 -33.43
N ALA A 3 20.59 -5.14 -33.79
CA ALA A 3 20.20 -5.72 -35.08
C ALA A 3 20.57 -4.86 -36.32
N VAL A 4 20.75 -3.54 -36.13
CA VAL A 4 21.10 -2.59 -37.20
C VAL A 4 22.61 -2.32 -37.24
N ALA A 5 23.38 -2.93 -36.34
CA ALA A 5 24.83 -2.75 -36.25
C ALA A 5 25.58 -2.97 -37.59
N PRO A 6 25.23 -3.97 -38.44
CA PRO A 6 25.89 -4.13 -39.75
C PRO A 6 25.72 -2.91 -40.65
N LEU A 7 24.57 -2.23 -40.56
CA LEU A 7 24.22 -1.07 -41.38
C LEU A 7 25.01 0.17 -40.93
N TRP A 8 25.14 0.36 -39.61
CA TRP A 8 25.99 1.40 -39.03
C TRP A 8 27.46 1.23 -39.40
N ILE A 9 27.97 -0.01 -39.39
CA ILE A 9 29.35 -0.30 -39.78
C ILE A 9 29.59 0.04 -41.25
N ARG A 10 28.64 -0.24 -42.15
CA ARG A 10 28.78 0.15 -43.57
C ARG A 10 28.89 1.67 -43.76
N VAL A 11 28.08 2.44 -43.02
CA VAL A 11 28.15 3.92 -43.05
C VAL A 11 29.50 4.40 -42.52
N LEU A 12 30.01 3.78 -41.46
CA LEU A 12 31.32 4.10 -40.89
C LEU A 12 32.47 3.76 -41.87
N ILE A 13 32.42 2.60 -42.52
CA ILE A 13 33.38 2.18 -43.54
C ILE A 13 33.40 3.19 -44.71
N ALA A 14 32.23 3.64 -45.17
CA ALA A 14 32.14 4.62 -46.24
C ALA A 14 32.79 5.98 -45.87
N GLY A 15 32.74 6.37 -44.59
CA GLY A 15 33.41 7.57 -44.10
C GLY A 15 34.91 7.40 -43.83
N LEU A 16 35.36 6.17 -43.52
CA LEU A 16 36.75 5.84 -43.21
C LEU A 16 37.58 5.39 -44.42
N ASP A 17 36.93 5.11 -45.55
CA ASP A 17 37.54 4.73 -46.82
C ASP A 17 38.75 5.59 -47.24
N PRO A 18 38.69 6.95 -47.16
CA PRO A 18 39.81 7.78 -47.58
C PRO A 18 41.03 7.76 -46.64
N VAL A 19 40.90 7.20 -45.43
CA VAL A 19 41.95 7.24 -44.39
C VAL A 19 42.59 5.88 -44.14
N VAL A 20 41.79 4.81 -44.17
CA VAL A 20 42.23 3.46 -43.73
C VAL A 20 42.27 2.46 -44.90
N GLY A 21 41.65 2.78 -46.05
CA GLY A 21 41.50 1.88 -47.18
C GLY A 21 40.40 0.82 -46.94
N ARG A 22 39.56 0.62 -47.94
CA ARG A 22 38.35 -0.21 -47.85
C ARG A 22 38.58 -1.64 -47.40
N ASP A 23 39.71 -2.23 -47.81
CA ASP A 23 39.99 -3.65 -47.62
C ASP A 23 40.19 -4.02 -46.14
N VAL A 24 40.79 -3.11 -45.37
CA VAL A 24 41.01 -3.29 -43.92
C VAL A 24 39.69 -3.09 -43.16
N ALA A 25 38.89 -2.10 -43.56
CA ALA A 25 37.64 -1.78 -42.90
C ALA A 25 36.51 -2.78 -43.23
N ALA A 26 36.53 -3.37 -44.43
CA ALA A 26 35.60 -4.41 -44.86
C ALA A 26 35.83 -5.76 -44.16
N GLY A 27 37.03 -6.02 -43.62
CA GLY A 27 37.34 -7.24 -42.87
C GLY A 27 36.50 -7.45 -41.59
N ALA A 28 35.83 -6.40 -41.09
CA ALA A 28 34.90 -6.48 -39.96
C ALA A 28 33.53 -7.10 -40.33
N LEU A 29 33.19 -7.19 -41.62
CA LEU A 29 31.95 -7.77 -42.12
C LEU A 29 32.27 -9.03 -42.93
N LYS A 30 31.98 -10.22 -42.37
CA LYS A 30 32.13 -11.49 -43.11
C LYS A 30 31.10 -11.63 -44.23
N SER A 31 29.90 -11.11 -44.00
CA SER A 31 28.86 -10.97 -45.03
C SER A 31 28.01 -9.75 -44.72
N GLU A 32 27.14 -9.41 -45.66
CA GLU A 32 26.25 -8.25 -45.63
C GLU A 32 25.53 -8.00 -44.30
N TRP A 33 25.15 -9.05 -43.58
CA TRP A 33 24.39 -8.97 -42.33
C TRP A 33 25.05 -9.71 -41.17
N VAL A 34 26.32 -10.11 -41.31
CA VAL A 34 27.06 -10.88 -40.31
C VAL A 34 28.30 -10.10 -39.90
N LEU A 35 28.28 -9.58 -38.67
CA LEU A 35 29.51 -9.14 -38.01
C LEU A 35 30.37 -10.36 -37.70
N GLN A 36 31.63 -10.30 -38.09
CA GLN A 36 32.65 -11.18 -37.53
C GLN A 36 33.54 -10.31 -36.64
N PRO A 37 33.86 -10.74 -35.41
CA PRO A 37 34.88 -10.05 -34.63
C PRO A 37 36.21 -10.06 -35.40
N VAL A 38 36.98 -8.98 -35.31
CA VAL A 38 38.28 -8.79 -36.01
C VAL A 38 39.29 -9.91 -35.68
N TYR A 39 39.03 -10.71 -34.63
CA TYR A 39 39.78 -11.90 -34.26
C TYR A 39 39.04 -13.18 -34.69
N SER A 40 39.68 -14.01 -35.53
CA SER A 40 39.15 -15.27 -36.07
C SER A 40 38.84 -16.35 -35.03
N GLU A 41 39.46 -16.27 -33.85
CA GLU A 41 39.30 -17.24 -32.74
C GLU A 41 38.03 -17.00 -31.90
N PHE A 42 37.33 -15.88 -32.10
CA PHE A 42 36.10 -15.58 -31.38
C PHE A 42 34.86 -16.02 -32.16
N SER A 43 33.92 -16.65 -31.45
CA SER A 43 32.67 -17.16 -32.02
C SER A 43 31.87 -16.05 -32.72
N ALA A 44 31.63 -16.23 -34.02
CA ALA A 44 30.90 -15.28 -34.84
C ALA A 44 29.40 -15.35 -34.54
N LEU A 45 28.94 -14.51 -33.61
CA LEU A 45 27.53 -14.35 -33.29
C LEU A 45 26.95 -13.18 -34.11
N SER A 46 26.08 -13.45 -35.09
CA SER A 46 25.36 -12.41 -35.84
C SER A 46 24.14 -11.92 -35.04
N PRO A 47 24.16 -10.71 -34.45
CA PRO A 47 23.06 -10.22 -33.62
C PRO A 47 21.79 -9.95 -34.43
N SER A 48 21.93 -9.60 -35.71
CA SER A 48 20.83 -9.45 -36.68
C SER A 48 20.17 -10.79 -36.99
N TRP A 49 20.96 -11.84 -37.22
CA TRP A 49 20.42 -13.17 -37.48
C TRP A 49 19.74 -13.76 -36.24
N LEU A 50 20.28 -13.50 -35.05
CA LEU A 50 19.67 -13.95 -33.80
C LEU A 50 18.27 -13.34 -33.59
N VAL A 51 18.07 -12.08 -33.95
CA VAL A 51 16.76 -11.41 -33.90
C VAL A 51 15.76 -11.99 -34.92
N VAL A 52 16.22 -12.61 -36.00
CA VAL A 52 15.34 -13.30 -36.97
C VAL A 52 15.07 -14.74 -36.56
N VAL A 53 16.11 -15.49 -36.19
CA VAL A 53 16.02 -16.92 -35.88
C VAL A 53 15.28 -17.17 -34.57
N MET A 54 15.47 -16.35 -33.54
CA MET A 54 14.77 -16.53 -32.26
C MET A 54 13.24 -16.47 -32.38
N PRO A 55 12.62 -15.44 -32.99
CA PRO A 55 11.18 -15.42 -33.18
C PRO A 55 10.72 -16.51 -34.16
N LEU A 56 11.51 -16.86 -35.17
CA LEU A 56 11.17 -17.97 -36.07
C LEU A 56 11.10 -19.31 -35.32
N LEU A 57 12.08 -19.60 -34.46
CA LEU A 57 12.08 -20.78 -33.61
C LEU A 57 10.95 -20.75 -32.58
N LEU A 58 10.66 -19.59 -31.99
CA LEU A 58 9.52 -19.43 -31.09
C LEU A 58 8.21 -19.75 -31.81
N LEU A 59 8.02 -19.24 -33.03
CA LEU A 59 6.84 -19.53 -33.85
C LEU A 59 6.77 -21.01 -34.23
N ALA A 60 7.91 -21.64 -34.55
CA ALA A 60 7.98 -23.07 -34.83
C ALA A 60 7.57 -23.91 -33.61
N VAL A 61 8.09 -23.59 -32.42
CA VAL A 61 7.75 -24.27 -31.16
C VAL A 61 6.28 -24.04 -30.81
N LEU A 62 5.78 -22.80 -30.90
CA LEU A 62 4.38 -22.50 -30.69
C LEU A 62 3.50 -23.31 -31.65
N GLY A 63 3.81 -23.29 -32.95
CA GLY A 63 3.13 -24.07 -33.99
C GLY A 63 3.11 -25.56 -33.67
N MET A 64 4.25 -26.11 -33.23
CA MET A 64 4.35 -27.50 -32.77
C MET A 64 3.42 -27.74 -31.57
N CYS A 65 3.44 -26.89 -30.54
CA CYS A 65 2.52 -26.97 -29.42
C CYS A 65 1.04 -26.86 -29.84
N ILE A 66 0.71 -26.07 -30.86
CA ILE A 66 -0.66 -25.97 -31.41
C ILE A 66 -1.10 -27.31 -32.01
N VAL A 67 -0.26 -27.85 -32.89
CA VAL A 67 -0.53 -29.09 -33.64
C VAL A 67 -0.65 -30.27 -32.69
N PHE A 68 0.33 -30.45 -31.80
CA PHE A 68 0.32 -31.55 -30.83
C PHE A 68 -0.69 -31.37 -29.70
N GLY A 69 -0.93 -30.12 -29.28
CA GLY A 69 -1.94 -29.78 -28.27
C GLY A 69 -3.37 -29.83 -28.77
N ARG A 70 -3.61 -30.12 -30.07
CA ARG A 70 -4.93 -30.17 -30.72
C ARG A 70 -5.81 -28.95 -30.39
N GLY A 71 -5.21 -27.76 -30.33
CA GLY A 71 -5.89 -26.51 -29.97
C GLY A 71 -6.29 -26.37 -28.49
N ARG A 72 -6.00 -27.35 -27.62
CA ARG A 72 -6.37 -27.32 -26.19
C ARG A 72 -5.46 -26.44 -25.33
N MET A 73 -4.31 -26.01 -25.83
CA MET A 73 -3.41 -25.06 -25.14
C MET A 73 -4.09 -23.72 -24.79
N PHE A 74 -5.09 -23.30 -25.58
CA PHE A 74 -5.88 -22.09 -25.31
C PHE A 74 -7.24 -22.42 -24.67
N ALA A 75 -7.56 -23.70 -24.49
CA ALA A 75 -8.81 -24.13 -23.88
C ALA A 75 -8.69 -24.08 -22.36
N VAL A 76 -8.93 -22.90 -21.79
CA VAL A 76 -9.01 -22.73 -20.34
C VAL A 76 -10.31 -23.35 -19.83
N ARG A 77 -10.21 -24.51 -19.17
CA ARG A 77 -11.36 -25.15 -18.50
C ARG A 77 -11.75 -24.34 -17.28
N ARG A 78 -12.78 -23.49 -17.42
CA ARG A 78 -13.37 -22.73 -16.30
C ARG A 78 -14.38 -23.62 -15.58
N VAL A 79 -13.93 -24.26 -14.50
CA VAL A 79 -14.81 -24.98 -13.55
C VAL A 79 -14.95 -24.09 -12.32
N PRO A 80 -16.12 -24.03 -11.66
CA PRO A 80 -16.21 -23.43 -10.34
C PRO A 80 -15.15 -24.07 -9.43
N ALA A 81 -14.39 -23.24 -8.72
CA ALA A 81 -13.42 -23.70 -7.73
C ALA A 81 -14.12 -24.67 -6.76
N TRP A 82 -13.44 -25.75 -6.37
CA TRP A 82 -13.97 -26.72 -5.41
C TRP A 82 -14.38 -25.99 -4.13
N ARG A 83 -15.68 -25.97 -3.83
CA ARG A 83 -16.26 -25.42 -2.59
C ARG A 83 -16.53 -26.60 -1.67
N SER A 84 -16.37 -26.40 -0.36
CA SER A 84 -16.45 -27.40 0.72
C SER A 84 -17.78 -28.17 0.79
N ALA A 85 -18.04 -29.02 -0.21
CA ALA A 85 -19.22 -29.88 -0.39
C ALA A 85 -20.60 -29.18 -0.41
N THR A 86 -20.68 -27.85 -0.32
CA THR A 86 -21.94 -27.10 -0.38
C THR A 86 -22.09 -26.41 -1.73
N GLY A 87 -23.18 -26.73 -2.44
CA GLY A 87 -23.56 -26.04 -3.67
C GLY A 87 -23.77 -24.55 -3.36
N GLY A 88 -23.18 -23.68 -4.19
CA GLY A 88 -23.43 -22.24 -4.23
C GLY A 88 -23.64 -21.56 -2.87
N VAL A 89 -22.59 -20.99 -2.28
CA VAL A 89 -22.72 -20.10 -1.11
C VAL A 89 -23.40 -18.79 -1.57
N SER A 90 -24.71 -18.86 -1.74
CA SER A 90 -25.65 -17.77 -1.98
C SER A 90 -26.83 -18.02 -1.05
N GLY A 91 -27.22 -17.00 -0.28
CA GLY A 91 -28.22 -17.14 0.78
C GLY A 91 -27.63 -16.96 2.17
N GLU A 92 -28.35 -17.40 3.19
CA GLU A 92 -28.07 -17.12 4.62
C GLU A 92 -26.71 -17.65 5.12
N ASN A 93 -26.16 -18.67 4.46
CA ASN A 93 -24.85 -19.24 4.79
C ASN A 93 -23.67 -18.55 4.07
N GLN A 94 -23.89 -17.39 3.45
CA GLN A 94 -22.81 -16.60 2.89
C GLN A 94 -21.96 -15.97 3.98
N TYR A 95 -20.64 -16.17 3.89
CA TYR A 95 -19.69 -15.40 4.69
C TYR A 95 -19.95 -13.91 4.42
N THR A 96 -20.50 -13.24 5.41
CA THR A 96 -20.76 -11.81 5.31
C THR A 96 -19.42 -11.07 5.34
N PRO A 97 -19.29 -9.93 4.65
CA PRO A 97 -18.13 -9.05 4.77
C PRO A 97 -17.81 -8.70 6.24
N PHE A 98 -18.84 -8.67 7.09
CA PHE A 98 -18.71 -8.45 8.52
C PHE A 98 -17.97 -9.58 9.24
N GLY A 99 -18.12 -10.84 8.80
CA GLY A 99 -17.38 -11.99 9.32
C GLY A 99 -15.88 -11.85 9.13
N PHE A 100 -15.43 -11.32 7.98
CA PHE A 100 -14.01 -11.04 7.70
C PHE A 100 -13.44 -9.89 8.54
N ALA A 101 -14.29 -8.95 8.96
CA ALA A 101 -13.89 -7.84 9.82
C ALA A 101 -13.90 -8.18 11.32
N ASN A 102 -14.37 -9.38 11.71
CA ASN A 102 -14.46 -9.76 13.12
C ASN A 102 -13.09 -9.94 13.79
N PRO A 103 -12.10 -10.60 13.16
CA PRO A 103 -10.76 -10.73 13.75
C PRO A 103 -10.08 -9.36 13.93
N THR A 104 -10.18 -8.49 12.93
CA THR A 104 -9.60 -7.14 13.01
C THR A 104 -10.25 -6.34 14.13
N ARG A 105 -11.58 -6.36 14.27
CA ARG A 105 -12.27 -5.72 15.40
C ARG A 105 -11.82 -6.28 16.76
N LYS A 106 -11.66 -7.60 16.90
CA LYS A 106 -11.19 -8.23 18.15
C LYS A 106 -9.78 -7.81 18.53
N VAL A 107 -8.86 -7.74 17.56
CA VAL A 107 -7.47 -7.30 17.80
C VAL A 107 -7.44 -5.81 18.15
N LEU A 108 -8.16 -5.00 17.40
CA LEU A 108 -8.22 -3.56 17.59
C LEU A 108 -8.98 -3.14 18.86
N ALA A 109 -9.89 -3.98 19.38
CA ALA A 109 -10.68 -3.67 20.58
C ALA A 109 -9.82 -3.37 21.81
N ASN A 110 -8.70 -4.08 22.00
CA ASN A 110 -7.79 -3.81 23.12
C ASN A 110 -7.03 -2.49 22.93
N LEU A 111 -6.67 -2.14 21.69
CA LEU A 111 -5.92 -0.93 21.37
C LEU A 111 -6.80 0.33 21.40
N LEU A 112 -8.04 0.21 20.92
CA LEU A 112 -9.05 1.27 20.93
C LEU A 112 -9.90 1.27 22.20
N LEU A 113 -9.59 0.40 23.18
CA LEU A 113 -10.34 0.23 24.42
C LEU A 113 -11.86 0.04 24.20
N THR A 114 -12.24 -0.49 23.04
CA THR A 114 -13.63 -0.72 22.66
C THR A 114 -14.17 -1.90 23.45
N ARG A 115 -15.05 -1.65 24.42
CA ARG A 115 -15.76 -2.72 25.13
C ARG A 115 -17.05 -3.03 24.39
N SER A 116 -17.23 -4.29 24.02
CA SER A 116 -18.52 -4.82 23.58
C SER A 116 -19.09 -5.62 24.73
N GLU A 117 -20.21 -5.16 25.27
CA GLU A 117 -20.96 -5.88 26.29
C GLU A 117 -22.23 -6.43 25.63
N LEU A 118 -22.41 -7.75 25.70
CA LEU A 118 -23.62 -8.41 25.24
C LEU A 118 -24.62 -8.36 26.39
N THR A 119 -25.42 -7.30 26.45
CA THR A 119 -26.55 -7.24 27.36
C THR A 119 -27.71 -7.98 26.72
N VAL A 120 -28.16 -9.06 27.37
CA VAL A 120 -29.43 -9.71 27.01
C VAL A 120 -30.53 -8.72 27.39
N LEU A 121 -31.10 -8.05 26.39
CA LEU A 121 -32.27 -7.19 26.59
C LEU A 121 -33.47 -8.12 26.76
N GLU A 122 -33.67 -8.60 27.99
CA GLU A 122 -34.93 -9.21 28.36
C GLU A 122 -35.98 -8.10 28.29
N ARG A 123 -36.89 -8.20 27.32
CA ARG A 123 -37.91 -7.19 27.04
C ARG A 123 -38.69 -6.92 28.32
N GLU A 124 -38.43 -5.77 28.95
CA GLU A 124 -39.39 -5.14 29.86
C GLU A 124 -40.74 -5.14 29.12
N SER A 125 -41.69 -5.93 29.63
CA SER A 125 -42.98 -6.28 29.01
C SER A 125 -42.97 -7.46 28.03
N GLY A 126 -43.02 -8.70 28.59
CA GLY A 126 -43.65 -9.79 27.85
C GLY A 126 -43.52 -11.24 28.35
N GLY A 127 -42.60 -11.58 29.25
CA GLY A 127 -42.41 -12.98 29.68
C GLY A 127 -42.67 -13.17 31.16
N ARG A 128 -43.85 -13.66 31.55
CA ARG A 128 -44.11 -14.06 32.94
C ARG A 128 -43.15 -15.21 33.28
N THR A 129 -42.53 -15.14 34.45
CA THR A 129 -41.75 -16.23 35.03
C THR A 129 -42.60 -17.51 35.07
N GLY A 130 -42.31 -18.47 34.18
CA GLY A 130 -42.99 -19.77 34.11
C GLY A 130 -43.57 -20.19 32.75
N ASP A 131 -43.33 -19.46 31.65
CA ASP A 131 -43.88 -19.84 30.34
C ASP A 131 -43.15 -21.05 29.71
N PRO A 132 -43.82 -22.19 29.39
CA PRO A 132 -43.16 -23.39 28.89
C PRO A 132 -42.78 -23.36 27.39
N HIS A 133 -43.11 -22.30 26.65
CA HIS A 133 -42.66 -22.10 25.26
C HIS A 133 -41.56 -21.03 25.19
N ARG A 134 -40.34 -21.44 25.56
CA ARG A 134 -39.13 -20.63 25.37
C ARG A 134 -38.65 -20.77 23.92
N ASP A 135 -39.35 -20.12 22.99
CA ASP A 135 -38.92 -20.10 21.59
C ASP A 135 -37.57 -19.37 21.48
N ALA A 136 -36.58 -20.04 20.89
CA ALA A 136 -35.25 -19.49 20.63
C ALA A 136 -35.29 -18.19 19.79
N ALA A 137 -36.43 -17.90 19.14
CA ALA A 137 -36.71 -16.70 18.38
C ALA A 137 -36.90 -15.42 19.23
N GLY A 138 -37.12 -15.53 20.55
CA GLY A 138 -37.37 -14.37 21.42
C GLY A 138 -36.12 -13.71 22.02
N THR A 139 -34.93 -14.28 21.80
CA THR A 139 -33.69 -13.80 22.42
C THR A 139 -33.05 -12.71 21.56
N HIS A 140 -33.54 -11.47 21.68
CA HIS A 140 -32.91 -10.34 21.02
C HIS A 140 -31.65 -9.91 21.78
N LEU A 141 -30.48 -10.25 21.22
CA LEU A 141 -29.18 -9.81 21.72
C LEU A 141 -28.99 -8.33 21.39
N GLY A 142 -29.02 -7.46 22.40
CA GLY A 142 -28.67 -6.06 22.24
C GLY A 142 -27.16 -5.92 22.12
N TYR A 143 -26.68 -5.36 21.01
CA TYR A 143 -25.26 -5.03 20.84
C TYR A 143 -25.06 -3.54 21.12
N THR A 144 -24.54 -3.21 22.30
CA THR A 144 -24.11 -1.85 22.62
C THR A 144 -22.59 -1.78 22.46
N THR A 145 -22.09 -0.79 21.74
CA THR A 145 -20.65 -0.54 21.61
C THR A 145 -20.36 0.81 22.21
N ASP A 146 -19.67 0.82 23.34
CA ASP A 146 -19.18 2.05 23.94
C ASP A 146 -17.79 2.33 23.33
N VAL A 147 -17.75 3.30 22.43
CA VAL A 147 -16.50 3.76 21.79
C VAL A 147 -15.90 4.81 22.71
N VAL A 148 -14.95 4.40 23.54
CA VAL A 148 -14.17 5.33 24.36
C VAL A 148 -13.34 6.20 23.43
N GLU A 149 -13.66 7.50 23.33
CA GLU A 149 -12.81 8.46 22.62
C GLU A 149 -11.44 8.56 23.32
N VAL A 150 -10.46 7.85 22.78
CA VAL A 150 -9.09 7.76 23.33
C VAL A 150 -8.47 9.16 23.47
N VAL A 151 -8.72 10.04 22.50
CA VAL A 151 -8.21 11.42 22.53
C VAL A 151 -8.86 12.23 23.65
N GLU A 152 -10.17 12.13 23.84
CA GLU A 152 -10.86 12.82 24.93
C GLU A 152 -10.33 12.35 26.29
N ARG A 153 -10.22 11.03 26.48
CA ARG A 153 -9.83 10.45 27.75
C ARG A 153 -8.37 10.73 28.12
N PHE A 154 -7.45 10.62 27.17
CA PHE A 154 -6.01 10.71 27.45
C PHE A 154 -5.40 12.09 27.19
N LEU A 155 -6.01 12.92 26.35
CA LEU A 155 -5.48 14.26 26.04
C LEU A 155 -6.32 15.36 26.67
N PHE A 156 -7.63 15.42 26.36
CA PHE A 156 -8.46 16.55 26.76
C PHE A 156 -8.82 16.54 28.25
N ARG A 157 -9.21 15.37 28.79
CA ARG A 157 -9.61 15.24 30.19
C ARG A 157 -8.49 15.59 31.19
N PRO A 158 -7.24 15.12 31.04
CA PRO A 158 -6.16 15.51 31.94
C PRO A 158 -5.71 16.96 31.73
N LEU A 159 -5.78 17.50 30.50
CA LEU A 159 -5.33 18.87 30.21
C LEU A 159 -6.32 19.95 30.66
N ARG A 160 -7.60 19.59 30.89
CA ARG A 160 -8.63 20.52 31.32
C ARG A 160 -8.35 21.15 32.70
N LEU A 161 -7.90 20.36 33.67
CA LEU A 161 -7.60 20.85 35.03
C LEU A 161 -6.46 21.89 35.06
N PRO A 162 -5.26 21.62 34.50
CA PRO A 162 -4.18 22.60 34.50
C PRO A 162 -4.54 23.85 33.69
N LEU A 163 -5.25 23.71 32.56
CA LEU A 163 -5.70 24.87 31.78
C LEU A 163 -6.62 25.77 32.60
N LEU A 164 -7.59 25.19 33.31
CA LEU A 164 -8.45 25.95 34.21
C LEU A 164 -7.64 26.60 35.34
N MET A 165 -6.65 25.92 35.91
CA MET A 165 -5.77 26.53 36.93
C MET A 165 -5.02 27.74 36.38
N VAL A 166 -4.47 27.66 35.16
CA VAL A 166 -3.80 28.80 34.50
C VAL A 166 -4.78 29.96 34.29
N VAL A 167 -6.01 29.67 33.84
CA VAL A 167 -7.04 30.70 33.67
C VAL A 167 -7.41 31.37 34.99
N HIS A 168 -7.54 30.62 36.09
CA HIS A 168 -7.82 31.20 37.41
C HIS A 168 -6.65 32.02 37.93
N LEU A 169 -5.42 31.59 37.69
CA LEU A 169 -4.23 32.35 38.04
C LEU A 169 -4.14 33.66 37.26
N ALA A 170 -4.41 33.61 35.95
CA ALA A 170 -4.45 34.79 35.08
C ALA A 170 -5.55 35.77 35.53
N LYS A 171 -6.75 35.27 35.85
CA LYS A 171 -7.84 36.08 36.40
C LYS A 171 -7.49 36.72 37.75
N ARG A 172 -6.76 36.01 38.62
CA ARG A 172 -6.27 36.55 39.90
C ARG A 172 -5.21 37.63 39.70
N LEU A 173 -4.37 37.50 38.67
CA LEU A 173 -3.37 38.49 38.29
C LEU A 173 -4.04 39.77 37.77
N GLN A 174 -5.20 39.63 37.12
CA GLN A 174 -6.07 40.71 36.66
C GLN A 174 -6.97 41.31 37.76
N ASN A 175 -6.66 41.10 39.04
CA ASN A 175 -7.35 41.83 40.11
C ASN A 175 -7.08 43.33 39.94
N GLY A 176 -8.13 44.15 39.96
CA GLY A 176 -8.13 45.58 39.63
C GLY A 176 -7.34 46.52 40.55
N ARG A 177 -6.24 46.05 41.14
CA ARG A 177 -5.31 46.83 41.96
C ARG A 177 -4.24 47.46 41.09
N LEU A 178 -4.29 48.78 40.93
CA LEU A 178 -3.34 49.56 40.13
C LEU A 178 -1.88 49.32 40.54
N ASP A 179 -1.61 49.22 41.84
CA ASP A 179 -0.27 49.02 42.39
C ASP A 179 0.38 47.71 41.92
N ALA A 180 -0.42 46.65 41.74
CA ALA A 180 0.08 45.36 41.27
C ALA A 180 0.48 45.43 39.80
N TYR A 181 -0.27 46.17 38.97
CA TYR A 181 0.05 46.37 37.56
C TYR A 181 1.34 47.15 37.37
N LEU A 182 1.57 48.22 38.15
CA LEU A 182 2.81 48.99 38.10
C LEU A 182 4.03 48.10 38.44
N ALA A 183 3.91 47.26 39.47
CA ALA A 183 4.95 46.29 39.83
C ALA A 183 5.19 45.26 38.71
N TYR A 184 4.14 44.70 38.11
CA TYR A 184 4.27 43.75 36.99
C TYR A 184 4.91 44.39 35.75
N MET A 185 4.56 45.63 35.43
CA MET A 185 5.17 46.36 34.30
C MET A 185 6.66 46.63 34.55
N LEU A 186 7.05 47.03 35.76
CA LEU A 186 8.45 47.21 36.11
C LEU A 186 9.25 45.91 36.02
N ILE A 187 8.71 44.80 36.56
CA ILE A 187 9.34 43.48 36.47
C ILE A 187 9.47 43.03 35.02
N ALA A 188 8.42 43.20 34.21
CA ALA A 188 8.45 42.86 32.79
C ALA A 188 9.50 43.68 32.03
N LEU A 189 9.59 45.00 32.30
CA LEU A 189 10.60 45.87 31.70
C LEU A 189 12.03 45.44 32.07
N LEU A 190 12.27 45.14 33.34
CA LEU A 190 13.57 44.63 33.81
C LEU A 190 13.92 43.28 33.18
N ALA A 191 12.95 42.37 33.06
CA ALA A 191 13.15 41.07 32.43
C ALA A 191 13.50 41.22 30.94
N VAL A 192 12.80 42.07 30.19
CA VAL A 192 13.12 42.38 28.80
C VAL A 192 14.53 42.97 28.70
N LEU A 193 14.87 43.94 29.55
CA LEU A 193 16.19 44.56 29.56
C LEU A 193 17.28 43.53 29.84
N ALA A 194 17.08 42.63 30.81
CA ALA A 194 18.03 41.57 31.14
C ALA A 194 18.21 40.56 30.00
N VAL A 195 17.13 40.18 29.32
CA VAL A 195 17.18 39.29 28.15
C VAL A 195 17.95 39.97 27.01
N VAL A 196 17.67 41.24 26.73
CA VAL A 196 18.37 41.99 25.68
C VAL A 196 19.85 42.16 26.03
N ALA A 197 20.18 42.52 27.28
CA ALA A 197 21.56 42.68 27.74
C ALA A 197 22.34 41.36 27.79
N GLY A 198 21.67 40.21 27.98
CA GLY A 198 22.30 38.90 27.91
C GLY A 198 22.44 38.33 26.49
N LEU A 199 21.71 38.89 25.52
CA LEU A 199 21.80 38.54 24.10
C LEU A 199 22.70 39.49 23.30
N ALA A 200 23.03 40.66 23.86
CA ALA A 200 23.97 41.65 23.31
C ALA A 200 25.40 41.39 23.81
#